data_AF-A0A0F5PJW9-F1
#
_entry.id   AF-A0A0F5PJW9-F1
#
_cell.length_a   1.000
_cell.length_b   1.000
_cell.length_c   1.000
_cell.angle_alpha   90.00
_cell.angle_beta   90.00
_cell.angle_gamma   90.00
#
_symmetry.space_group_name_H-M   'P 1'
#
loop_
_entity.id
_entity.type
_entity.pdbx_description
1 polymer ?
#
loop_
_entity_poly.entity_id
_entity_poly.type
_entity_poly.pdbx_seq_one_letter_code
_entity_poly.pdbx_strand_id
1 'polypeptide(L)' 'MQHDRRLRAAARAVYDAVYPPEELAPVGFDQAEKYGMIHYRRSVDAARACFLVKADEGEQLTLI' A
#
# COMPACT_ATOMS: atom_id res chain seq x y z
N MET A 1 -7.57 -6.26 -11.39
CA MET A 1 -6.14 -6.61 -11.30
C MET A 1 -6.00 -7.71 -10.26
N GLN A 2 -5.49 -8.90 -10.59
CA GLN A 2 -5.28 -9.95 -9.59
C GLN A 2 -3.95 -9.71 -8.87
N HIS A 3 -4.00 -9.11 -7.70
CA HIS A 3 -2.87 -9.07 -6.78
C HIS A 3 -2.96 -10.24 -5.81
N ASP A 4 -1.81 -10.73 -5.37
CA ASP A 4 -1.72 -11.63 -4.21
C ASP A 4 -2.49 -11.02 -3.02
N ARG A 5 -3.25 -11.82 -2.27
CA ARG A 5 -4.10 -11.34 -1.16
C ARG A 5 -3.28 -10.61 -0.09
N ARG A 6 -2.04 -11.03 0.16
CA ARG A 6 -1.13 -10.38 1.12
C ARG A 6 -0.64 -9.03 0.58
N LEU A 7 -0.33 -8.97 -0.71
CA LEU A 7 0.07 -7.71 -1.35
C LEU A 7 -1.07 -6.68 -1.34
N ARG A 8 -2.31 -7.12 -1.63
CA ARG A 8 -3.49 -6.25 -1.56
C ARG A 8 -3.73 -5.73 -0.15
N ALA A 9 -3.60 -6.58 0.87
CA ALA A 9 -3.76 -6.16 2.27
C ALA A 9 -2.69 -5.14 2.71
N ALA A 10 -1.42 -5.35 2.33
CA ALA A 10 -0.34 -4.40 2.60
C ALA A 10 -0.56 -3.06 1.87
N ALA A 11 -0.98 -3.10 0.60
CA ALA A 11 -1.32 -1.90 -0.14
C ALA A 11 -2.49 -1.14 0.50
N ARG A 12 -3.49 -1.85 1.05
CA ARG A 12 -4.58 -1.23 1.81
C ARG A 12 -4.07 -0.51 3.05
N ALA A 13 -3.22 -1.16 3.84
CA ALA A 13 -2.63 -0.56 5.03
C ALA A 13 -1.83 0.71 4.70
N VAL A 14 -1.04 0.69 3.63
CA VAL A 14 -0.31 1.89 3.16
C VAL A 14 -1.28 2.98 2.70
N TYR A 15 -2.33 2.60 1.95
CA TYR A 15 -3.32 3.57 1.47
C TYR A 15 -4.05 4.25 2.62
N ASP A 16 -4.52 3.49 3.61
CA ASP A 16 -5.29 4.04 4.73
C ASP A 16 -4.41 4.95 5.62
N ALA A 17 -3.10 4.67 5.71
CA ALA A 17 -2.15 5.50 6.45
C ALA A 17 -1.77 6.80 5.72
N VAL A 18 -1.64 6.77 4.39
CA VAL A 18 -1.16 7.91 3.57
C VAL A 18 -2.31 8.75 3.03
N TYR A 19 -3.46 8.11 2.78
CA TYR A 19 -4.69 8.71 2.29
C TYR A 19 -5.83 8.38 3.25
N PRO A 20 -5.82 8.95 4.48
CA PRO A 20 -6.97 8.86 5.35
C PRO A 20 -8.20 9.42 4.60
N PRO A 21 -9.32 8.67 4.54
CA PRO A 21 -10.48 9.04 3.75
C PRO A 21 -11.20 10.30 4.24
N GLU A 22 -10.88 10.73 5.46
CA GLU A 22 -11.47 11.90 6.12
C GLU A 22 -10.75 13.21 5.75
N GLU A 23 -9.50 13.13 5.29
CA GLU A 23 -8.64 14.31 5.12
C GLU A 23 -7.98 14.42 3.73
N LEU A 24 -7.58 13.30 3.12
CA LEU A 24 -6.67 13.32 1.96
C LEU A 24 -7.09 12.43 0.79
N ALA A 25 -7.91 11.39 1.01
CA ALA A 25 -8.29 10.50 -0.08
C ALA A 25 -9.49 11.05 -0.87
N PRO A 26 -9.39 11.23 -2.20
CA PRO A 26 -10.53 11.65 -3.01
C PRO A 26 -11.61 10.54 -3.10
N VAL A 27 -11.24 9.28 -2.86
CA VAL A 27 -12.12 8.10 -2.87
C VAL A 27 -11.56 7.03 -1.94
N GLY A 28 -12.38 6.06 -1.52
CA GLY A 28 -11.91 4.88 -0.77
C GLY A 28 -11.03 3.93 -1.60
N PHE A 29 -10.24 3.09 -0.93
CA PHE A 29 -9.29 2.16 -1.57
C PHE A 29 -9.91 1.27 -2.65
N ASP A 30 -11.08 0.69 -2.42
CA ASP A 30 -11.70 -0.24 -3.40
C ASP A 30 -12.13 0.49 -4.68
N GLN A 31 -12.54 1.75 -4.56
CA GLN A 31 -12.81 2.63 -5.69
C GLN A 31 -11.49 2.97 -6.41
N ALA A 32 -10.44 3.32 -5.67
CA ALA A 32 -9.13 3.60 -6.23
C ALA A 32 -8.53 2.40 -6.97
N GLU A 33 -8.73 1.18 -6.46
CA GLU A 33 -8.36 -0.08 -7.12
C GLU A 33 -9.14 -0.27 -8.43
N LYS A 34 -10.47 -0.15 -8.37
CA LYS A 34 -11.37 -0.38 -9.50
C LYS A 34 -11.02 0.49 -10.70
N TYR A 35 -10.67 1.76 -10.46
CA TYR A 35 -10.31 2.71 -11.51
C TYR A 35 -8.80 2.81 -11.76
N GLY A 36 -7.96 2.02 -11.07
CA GLY A 36 -6.51 2.04 -11.26
C GLY A 36 -5.87 3.39 -10.95
N MET A 37 -6.42 4.11 -9.96
CA MET A 37 -5.97 5.47 -9.61
C MET A 37 -4.53 5.50 -9.11
N ILE A 38 -3.90 6.68 -9.21
CA ILE A 38 -2.50 6.87 -8.82
C ILE A 38 -2.25 6.54 -7.33
N HIS A 39 -3.20 6.87 -6.45
CA HIS A 39 -3.10 6.57 -5.01
C HIS A 39 -3.00 5.07 -4.77
N TYR A 40 -3.85 4.28 -5.42
CA TYR A 40 -3.81 2.82 -5.33
C TYR A 40 -2.48 2.26 -5.85
N ARG A 41 -2.04 2.72 -7.03
CA ARG A 41 -0.78 2.26 -7.64
C ARG A 41 0.43 2.55 -6.75
N ARG A 42 0.52 3.76 -6.20
CA ARG A 42 1.59 4.14 -5.26
C ARG A 42 1.58 3.28 -3.99
N SER A 43 0.41 2.98 -3.44
CA SER A 43 0.30 2.10 -2.27
C SER A 43 0.74 0.67 -2.58
N VAL A 44 0.46 0.15 -3.78
CA VAL A 44 0.96 -1.16 -4.22
C VAL A 44 2.48 -1.16 -4.38
N ASP A 45 3.05 -0.11 -4.98
CA ASP A 45 4.50 -0.01 -5.17
C ASP A 45 5.24 0.11 -3.83
N ALA A 46 4.71 0.90 -2.90
CA ALA A 46 5.23 0.99 -1.53
C ALA A 46 5.12 -0.35 -0.79
N ALA A 47 3.98 -1.04 -0.88
CA ALA A 47 3.82 -2.36 -0.28
C ALA A 47 4.84 -3.37 -0.85
N ARG A 48 5.10 -3.35 -2.16
CA ARG A 48 6.14 -4.16 -2.79
C ARG A 48 7.53 -3.81 -2.26
N ALA A 49 7.85 -2.53 -2.13
CA ALA A 49 9.13 -2.08 -1.57
C ALA A 49 9.34 -2.62 -0.15
N CYS A 50 8.31 -2.60 0.71
CA CYS A 50 8.39 -3.19 2.06
C CYS A 50 8.61 -4.71 2.05
N PHE A 51 7.99 -5.43 1.10
CA PHE A 51 8.25 -6.87 0.95
C PHE A 51 9.64 -7.16 0.39
N LEU A 52 10.17 -6.31 -0.50
CA LEU A 52 11.56 -6.40 -0.96
C LEU A 52 12.55 -6.15 0.19
N VAL A 53 12.28 -5.16 1.03
CA VAL A 53 13.06 -4.90 2.26
C VAL A 53 13.05 -6.11 3.21
N LYS A 54 11.92 -6.83 3.31
CA LYS A 54 11.84 -8.07 4.11
C LYS A 54 12.59 -9.26 3.51
N ALA A 55 12.92 -9.22 2.21
CA ALA A 55 13.66 -10.29 1.54
C ALA A 55 15.18 -10.10 1.65
N ASP A 56 15.65 -8.91 2.04
CA ASP A 56 17.05 -8.66 2.40
C ASP A 56 17.22 -8.98 3.90
N GLU A 57 17.59 -10.23 4.21
CA GLU A 57 17.85 -10.68 5.58
C GLU A 57 19.14 -10.05 6.11
N GLY A 58 19.04 -9.02 6.96
CA GLY A 58 20.22 -8.53 7.66
C GLY A 58 20.05 -7.41 8.68
N GLU A 59 19.03 -6.55 8.58
CA GLU A 59 18.92 -5.40 9.49
C GLU A 59 17.51 -5.17 10.03
N GLN A 60 17.43 -5.06 11.36
CA GLN A 60 16.22 -4.73 12.08
C GLN A 60 15.95 -3.23 11.95
N LEU A 61 14.96 -2.86 11.13
CA LEU A 61 14.47 -1.48 11.05
C LEU A 61 13.74 -1.11 12.35
N THR A 62 14.31 -0.17 13.12
CA THR A 62 13.62 0.45 14.25
C THR A 62 12.72 1.56 13.71
N LEU A 63 11.41 1.42 13.89
CA LEU A 63 10.40 2.42 13.51
C LEU A 63 9.96 3.15 14.79
N ILE A 64 10.11 4.49 14.78
CA ILE A 64 9.78 5.44 15.85
C ILE A 64 8.29 5.77 15.86
#